data_AF-A3Y8G9-F1
#
_entry.id   AF-A3Y8G9-F1
#
_cell.length_a   1.000
_cell.length_b   1.000
_cell.length_c   1.000
_cell.angle_alpha   90.00
_cell.angle_beta   90.00
_cell.angle_gamma   90.00
#
_symmetry.space_group_name_H-M   'P 1'
#
loop_
_entity.id
_entity.type
_entity.pdbx_description
1 polymer ?
#
loop_
_entity_poly.entity_id
_entity_poly.type
_entity_poly.pdbx_seq_one_letter_code
_entity_poly.pdbx_strand_id
1 'polypeptide(L)'
;MIFIQALEKPHTKTSNKVKIRSRSSVQINKPDNDSVFLSDAANHATEIDITSDTYTKLDANMSIEASLLQAAVQYLTQAIFPIFSLDELQLTSNKWHLALQQPPHTSPRHKNQYGLGIKQSPTDIINYRFIMPVTSTAGKTFEFRLELRAARFTQRANNWNFPDIEPVTIEAISSPYSGQFLESLETTLFYFFDQDGDENQTTPILDAMQNQTLLNKDNENSFYSGLRVWRNERDRLKIILIGEPSLGAVYVANLKT
;
A
#
# COMPACT_ATOMS: atom_id res chain seq x y z
N MET A 1 -24.66 42.59 -0.06
CA MET A 1 -26.01 42.80 0.49
C MET A 1 -26.50 41.45 1.00
N ILE A 2 -26.30 41.19 2.30
CA ILE A 2 -26.78 40.01 3.02
C ILE A 2 -27.34 40.55 4.33
N PHE A 3 -28.64 40.34 4.54
CA PHE A 3 -29.39 40.77 5.70
C PHE A 3 -29.18 39.77 6.85
N ILE A 4 -28.82 40.27 8.03
CA ILE A 4 -28.97 39.51 9.28
C ILE A 4 -30.06 40.22 10.07
N GLN A 5 -31.25 39.62 10.09
CA GLN A 5 -32.36 40.00 10.95
C GLN A 5 -32.13 39.40 12.33
N ALA A 6 -32.16 40.25 13.35
CA ALA A 6 -32.19 39.88 14.76
C ALA A 6 -33.63 39.94 15.29
N LEU A 7 -33.83 39.28 16.45
CA LEU A 7 -35.05 39.08 17.25
C LEU A 7 -35.78 37.79 16.83
N GLU A 8 -36.00 36.82 17.72
CA GLU A 8 -36.93 36.95 18.84
C GLU A 8 -36.48 36.31 20.16
N LYS A 9 -36.94 36.93 21.26
CA LYS A 9 -36.85 36.48 22.65
C LYS A 9 -37.73 35.24 22.88
N PRO A 10 -37.43 34.45 23.94
CA PRO A 10 -38.51 34.09 24.85
C PRO A 10 -38.21 34.38 26.33
N HIS A 11 -39.33 34.53 27.03
CA HIS A 11 -39.54 35.07 28.36
C HIS A 11 -38.78 34.44 29.52
N THR A 12 -38.40 35.32 30.43
CA THR A 12 -38.04 35.10 31.83
C THR A 12 -39.21 34.53 32.65
N LYS A 13 -38.95 33.47 33.44
CA LYS A 13 -39.58 33.27 34.75
C LYS A 13 -38.51 32.90 35.78
N THR A 14 -38.40 33.74 36.80
CA THR A 14 -37.54 33.64 37.99
C THR A 14 -38.19 32.81 39.11
N SER A 15 -37.34 32.37 40.05
CA SER A 15 -37.60 31.80 41.40
C SER A 15 -37.30 30.30 41.48
N ASN A 16 -36.47 29.74 42.38
CA ASN A 16 -36.12 30.18 43.72
C ASN A 16 -34.76 29.59 44.19
N LYS A 17 -34.17 30.29 45.16
CA LYS A 17 -32.87 30.10 45.83
C LYS A 17 -32.70 28.70 46.43
N VAL A 18 -31.47 28.15 46.44
CA VAL A 18 -30.75 27.60 47.63
C VAL A 18 -29.29 27.26 47.29
N LYS A 19 -28.38 27.92 48.02
CA LYS A 19 -27.00 27.59 48.42
C LYS A 19 -25.89 27.45 47.35
N ILE A 20 -25.26 28.60 47.13
CA ILE A 20 -23.84 28.75 46.80
C ILE A 20 -23.00 28.05 47.88
N ARG A 21 -22.23 27.02 47.50
CA ARG A 21 -21.00 26.64 48.20
C ARG A 21 -19.84 26.94 47.27
N SER A 22 -19.11 27.98 47.62
CA SER A 22 -17.80 28.34 47.09
C SER A 22 -16.85 27.14 47.14
N ARG A 23 -16.49 26.62 45.97
CA ARG A 23 -15.24 25.87 45.78
C ARG A 23 -14.39 26.65 44.80
N SER A 24 -13.47 27.42 45.36
CA SER A 24 -12.29 27.91 44.69
C SER A 24 -11.43 26.72 44.28
N SER A 25 -11.33 26.45 42.98
CA SER A 25 -10.24 25.65 42.42
C SER A 25 -9.89 26.22 41.05
N VAL A 26 -8.85 27.05 41.05
CA VAL A 26 -7.87 27.27 39.98
C VAL A 26 -8.43 27.33 38.56
N GLN A 27 -8.62 28.57 38.07
CA GLN A 27 -8.55 28.85 36.64
C GLN A 27 -7.18 28.41 36.13
N ILE A 28 -7.15 27.26 35.46
CA ILE A 28 -6.05 26.96 34.53
C ILE A 28 -6.39 27.75 33.27
N ASN A 29 -5.72 28.89 33.10
CA ASN A 29 -5.59 29.51 31.79
C ASN A 29 -4.98 28.45 30.85
N LYS A 30 -5.81 27.83 30.03
CA LYS A 30 -5.31 27.06 28.89
C LYS A 30 -4.88 28.07 27.84
N PRO A 31 -3.63 28.04 27.37
CA PRO A 31 -3.26 28.81 26.20
C PRO A 31 -4.09 28.32 25.00
N ASP A 32 -4.46 29.25 24.12
CA ASP A 32 -4.90 28.95 22.75
C ASP A 32 -3.80 28.14 22.07
N ASN A 33 -3.90 26.82 22.22
CA ASN A 33 -3.13 25.88 21.42
C ASN A 33 -3.99 25.59 20.20
N ASP A 34 -3.68 26.31 19.13
CA ASP A 34 -3.78 25.86 17.74
C ASP A 34 -2.88 24.63 17.53
N SER A 35 -2.98 23.63 18.40
CA SER A 35 -2.33 22.35 18.24
C SER A 35 -3.23 21.51 17.35
N VAL A 36 -2.97 21.57 16.05
CA VAL A 36 -3.37 20.53 15.12
C VAL A 36 -2.92 19.21 15.73
N PHE A 37 -3.87 18.42 16.25
CA PHE A 37 -3.62 17.05 16.68
C PHE A 37 -3.31 16.24 15.42
N LEU A 38 -2.05 16.27 14.99
CA LEU A 38 -1.51 15.27 14.10
C LEU A 38 -1.68 13.93 14.82
N SER A 39 -2.44 13.02 14.21
CA SER A 39 -2.69 11.66 14.70
C SER A 39 -1.39 11.04 15.17
N ASP A 40 -1.37 10.26 16.26
CA ASP A 40 -0.15 9.56 16.73
C ASP A 40 0.53 8.74 15.62
N ALA A 41 -0.21 8.31 14.60
CA ALA A 41 0.31 7.66 13.39
C ALA A 41 1.22 8.57 12.52
N ALA A 42 0.92 9.87 12.43
CA ALA A 42 1.74 10.84 11.69
C ALA A 42 3.07 11.14 12.41
N ASN A 43 3.10 11.06 13.74
CA ASN A 43 4.32 11.25 14.53
C ASN A 43 5.29 10.06 14.50
N HIS A 44 4.86 8.92 13.94
CA HIS A 44 5.65 7.69 13.82
C HIS A 44 5.84 7.23 12.37
N ALA A 45 5.63 8.12 11.39
CA ALA A 45 5.90 7.81 9.99
C ALA A 45 7.40 7.59 9.80
N THR A 46 7.80 6.34 9.54
CA THR A 46 9.17 5.99 9.19
C THR A 46 9.39 6.34 7.72
N GLU A 47 10.32 7.24 7.44
CA GLU A 47 10.77 7.53 6.09
C GLU A 47 11.82 6.49 5.66
N ILE A 48 11.71 6.02 4.42
CA ILE A 48 12.66 5.09 3.80
C ILE A 48 13.29 5.81 2.63
N ASP A 49 14.63 5.85 2.66
CA ASP A 49 15.44 6.41 1.58
C ASP A 49 15.88 5.32 0.62
N ILE A 50 15.48 5.45 -0.63
CA ILE A 50 15.90 4.60 -1.72
C ILE A 50 16.86 5.40 -2.59
N THR A 51 18.05 4.87 -2.85
CA THR A 51 19.07 5.57 -3.62
C THR A 51 19.68 4.68 -4.70
N SER A 52 20.22 5.30 -5.75
CA SER A 52 20.94 4.61 -6.81
C SER A 52 22.16 3.82 -6.32
N ASP A 53 22.74 4.21 -5.18
CA ASP A 53 24.00 3.64 -4.68
C ASP A 53 23.82 2.23 -4.07
N THR A 54 22.60 1.87 -3.69
CA THR A 54 22.28 0.57 -3.07
C THR A 54 21.75 -0.47 -4.05
N TYR A 55 21.82 -0.14 -5.34
CA TYR A 55 21.32 -0.94 -6.43
C TYR A 55 22.07 -2.27 -6.62
N THR A 56 21.33 -3.36 -6.74
CA THR A 56 21.86 -4.67 -7.13
C THR A 56 21.12 -5.22 -8.34
N LYS A 57 21.82 -6.02 -9.14
CA LYS A 57 21.22 -6.69 -10.31
C LYS A 57 20.12 -7.64 -9.85
N LEU A 58 19.02 -7.69 -10.61
CA LEU A 58 17.91 -8.59 -10.32
C LEU A 58 18.37 -10.06 -10.32
N ASP A 59 18.03 -10.77 -9.24
CA ASP A 59 18.35 -12.19 -9.08
C ASP A 59 17.17 -13.10 -9.46
N ALA A 60 17.42 -14.42 -9.50
CA ALA A 60 16.41 -15.40 -9.86
C ALA A 60 15.22 -15.45 -8.89
N ASN A 61 15.44 -15.17 -7.60
CA ASN A 61 14.39 -15.18 -6.59
C ASN A 61 13.46 -13.98 -6.80
N MET A 62 14.04 -12.80 -7.01
CA MET A 62 13.32 -11.56 -7.36
C MET A 62 12.49 -11.72 -8.63
N SER A 63 13.02 -12.41 -9.65
CA SER A 63 12.27 -12.68 -10.88
C SER A 63 11.03 -13.54 -10.65
N ILE A 64 11.13 -14.56 -9.78
CA ILE A 64 9.98 -15.40 -9.41
C ILE A 64 8.97 -14.60 -8.60
N GLU A 65 9.45 -13.82 -7.64
CA GLU A 65 8.60 -12.95 -6.83
C GLU A 65 7.81 -11.95 -7.69
N ALA A 66 8.47 -11.26 -8.62
CA ALA A 66 7.81 -10.33 -9.54
C ALA A 66 6.74 -11.05 -10.38
N SER A 67 7.04 -12.25 -10.89
CA SER A 67 6.10 -13.04 -11.68
C SER A 67 4.86 -13.46 -10.87
N LEU A 68 5.06 -13.82 -9.59
CA LEU A 68 3.97 -14.16 -8.69
C LEU A 68 3.08 -12.93 -8.42
N LEU A 69 3.68 -11.80 -8.04
CA LEU A 69 2.94 -10.55 -7.81
C LEU A 69 2.16 -10.12 -9.05
N GLN A 70 2.78 -10.21 -10.23
CA GLN A 70 2.13 -9.90 -11.49
C GLN A 70 0.88 -10.76 -11.69
N ALA A 71 0.99 -12.08 -11.58
CA ALA A 71 -0.14 -12.98 -11.79
C ALA A 71 -1.29 -12.75 -10.77
N ALA A 72 -0.96 -12.48 -9.50
CA ALA A 72 -1.94 -12.20 -8.47
C ALA A 72 -2.71 -10.88 -8.75
N VAL A 73 -2.01 -9.80 -9.14
CA VAL A 73 -2.65 -8.52 -9.43
C VAL A 73 -3.43 -8.56 -10.74
N GLN A 74 -2.94 -9.28 -11.75
CA GLN A 74 -3.67 -9.52 -13.01
C GLN A 74 -5.00 -10.25 -12.74
N TYR A 75 -5.00 -11.24 -11.83
CA TYR A 75 -6.24 -11.90 -11.44
C TYR A 75 -7.25 -10.93 -10.81
N LEU A 76 -6.81 -10.01 -9.95
CA LEU A 76 -7.72 -9.06 -9.30
C LEU A 76 -8.26 -7.99 -10.26
N THR A 77 -7.39 -7.50 -11.14
CA THR A 77 -7.71 -6.40 -12.06
C THR A 77 -8.34 -6.87 -13.37
N GLN A 78 -8.21 -8.16 -13.71
CA GLN A 78 -8.59 -8.71 -15.02
C GLN A 78 -7.93 -7.96 -16.19
N ALA A 79 -6.75 -7.37 -15.94
CA ALA A 79 -6.00 -6.55 -16.88
C ALA A 79 -4.52 -6.89 -16.81
N ILE A 80 -3.75 -6.48 -17.83
CA ILE A 80 -2.29 -6.65 -17.84
C ILE A 80 -1.67 -5.73 -16.80
N PHE A 81 -0.84 -6.31 -15.94
CA PHE A 81 -0.02 -5.61 -14.95
C PHE A 81 1.47 -5.74 -15.31
N PRO A 82 2.04 -4.86 -16.16
CA PRO A 82 3.45 -4.94 -16.51
C PRO A 82 4.30 -4.47 -15.33
N ILE A 83 5.36 -5.24 -15.05
CA ILE A 83 6.37 -4.94 -14.05
C ILE A 83 7.70 -4.75 -14.76
N PHE A 84 8.37 -3.63 -14.50
CA PHE A 84 9.69 -3.31 -15.04
C PHE A 84 10.71 -3.26 -13.92
N SER A 85 11.82 -3.96 -14.10
CA SER A 85 12.99 -3.82 -13.24
C SER A 85 13.74 -2.53 -13.56
N LEU A 86 14.44 -1.98 -12.57
CA LEU A 86 15.34 -0.83 -12.79
C LEU A 86 16.44 -1.14 -13.84
N ASP A 87 16.83 -2.42 -14.00
CA ASP A 87 17.79 -2.86 -15.04
C ASP A 87 17.21 -2.58 -16.45
N GLU A 88 15.91 -2.85 -16.65
CA GLU A 88 15.22 -2.65 -17.92
C GLU A 88 14.97 -1.17 -18.24
N LEU A 89 14.93 -0.31 -17.22
CA LEU A 89 14.75 1.14 -17.39
C LEU A 89 16.01 1.87 -17.87
N GLN A 90 17.15 1.18 -17.92
CA GLN A 90 18.43 1.72 -18.42
C GLN A 90 18.75 3.09 -17.81
N LEU A 91 18.78 3.17 -16.48
CA LEU A 91 19.00 4.43 -15.79
C LEU A 91 20.40 4.99 -16.10
N THR A 92 20.51 6.30 -16.19
CA THR A 92 21.78 7.03 -16.27
C THR A 92 22.58 6.82 -14.99
N SER A 93 23.89 7.05 -15.04
CA SER A 93 24.77 7.03 -13.87
C SER A 93 24.50 8.17 -12.88
N ASN A 94 23.48 9.00 -13.11
CA ASN A 94 23.12 10.08 -12.22
C ASN A 94 22.56 9.50 -10.93
N LYS A 95 22.99 10.08 -9.80
CA LYS A 95 22.44 9.71 -8.51
C LYS A 95 21.01 10.19 -8.41
N TRP A 96 20.10 9.26 -8.15
CA TRP A 96 18.71 9.55 -7.83
C TRP A 96 18.41 9.07 -6.42
N HIS A 97 17.45 9.73 -5.80
CA HIS A 97 17.02 9.50 -4.43
C HIS A 97 15.50 9.60 -4.39
N LEU A 98 14.89 8.70 -3.65
CA LEU A 98 13.45 8.58 -3.52
C LEU A 98 13.15 8.33 -2.05
N ALA A 99 12.41 9.25 -1.44
CA ALA A 99 11.98 9.18 -0.06
C ALA A 99 10.52 8.72 0.01
N LEU A 100 10.25 7.65 0.74
CA LEU A 100 8.90 7.09 0.91
C LEU A 100 8.50 7.04 2.38
N GLN A 101 7.24 7.32 2.64
CA GLN A 101 6.65 7.01 3.95
C GLN A 101 6.24 5.53 3.98
N GLN A 102 6.78 4.81 4.97
CA GLN A 102 6.40 3.43 5.25
C GLN A 102 5.07 3.42 6.02
N PRO A 103 4.09 2.60 5.61
CA PRO A 103 2.88 2.43 6.40
C PRO A 103 3.23 1.77 7.74
N PRO A 104 2.48 2.09 8.82
CA PRO A 104 2.71 1.45 10.11
C PRO A 104 2.53 -0.07 9.98
N HIS A 105 3.36 -0.86 10.67
CA HIS A 105 3.21 -2.31 10.74
C HIS A 105 1.99 -2.65 11.62
N THR A 106 0.79 -2.51 11.05
CA THR A 106 -0.45 -2.84 11.75
C THR A 106 -0.84 -4.26 11.41
N SER A 107 -0.72 -5.15 12.38
CA SER A 107 -1.48 -6.41 12.33
C SER A 107 -2.98 -6.08 12.40
N PRO A 108 -3.85 -6.77 11.64
CA PRO A 108 -5.29 -6.54 11.71
C PRO A 108 -5.75 -6.67 13.17
N ARG A 109 -6.19 -5.57 13.79
CA ARG A 109 -6.66 -5.58 15.18
C ARG A 109 -7.92 -6.43 15.37
N HIS A 110 -8.61 -6.76 14.27
CA HIS A 110 -9.79 -7.59 14.28
C HIS A 110 -9.51 -8.90 13.54
N LYS A 111 -9.49 -10.00 14.29
CA LYS A 111 -9.84 -11.30 13.71
C LYS A 111 -11.25 -11.12 13.16
N ASN A 112 -11.45 -11.31 11.86
CA ASN A 112 -12.76 -11.32 11.23
C ASN A 112 -13.60 -12.44 11.87
N GLN A 113 -14.20 -12.17 13.02
CA GLN A 113 -15.28 -12.97 13.56
C GLN A 113 -16.49 -12.62 12.71
N TYR A 114 -16.81 -13.48 11.76
CA TYR A 114 -18.10 -13.51 11.10
C TYR A 114 -19.16 -13.73 12.18
N GLY A 115 -19.69 -12.63 12.71
CA GLY A 115 -20.64 -12.64 13.81
C GLY A 115 -21.12 -11.23 14.13
N LEU A 116 -22.31 -10.90 13.62
CA LEU A 116 -23.24 -9.89 14.15
C LEU A 116 -22.76 -8.41 14.16
N GLY A 117 -23.19 -7.65 13.15
CA GLY A 117 -23.55 -6.23 13.29
C GLY A 117 -22.43 -5.18 13.36
N ILE A 118 -21.16 -5.56 13.22
CA ILE A 118 -20.06 -4.57 13.18
C ILE A 118 -20.08 -3.85 11.82
N LYS A 119 -20.22 -2.51 11.85
CA LYS A 119 -20.16 -1.68 10.66
C LYS A 119 -18.75 -1.74 10.08
N GLN A 120 -18.62 -2.27 8.87
CA GLN A 120 -17.35 -2.38 8.16
C GLN A 120 -16.76 -0.98 7.91
N SER A 121 -15.49 -0.78 8.26
CA SER A 121 -14.75 0.46 7.99
C SER A 121 -14.12 0.42 6.60
N PRO A 122 -14.01 1.56 5.89
CA PRO A 122 -13.19 1.67 4.68
C PRO A 122 -11.72 1.28 4.91
N THR A 123 -11.22 1.44 6.14
CA THR A 123 -9.84 1.10 6.53
C THR A 123 -9.67 -0.36 6.95
N ASP A 124 -10.73 -1.18 6.90
CA ASP A 124 -10.61 -2.61 7.20
C ASP A 124 -9.71 -3.29 6.18
N ILE A 125 -8.82 -4.15 6.67
CA ILE A 125 -7.90 -4.92 5.82
C ILE A 125 -8.60 -6.18 5.32
N ILE A 126 -8.53 -6.38 4.01
CA ILE A 126 -9.06 -7.53 3.28
C ILE A 126 -7.87 -8.37 2.79
N ASN A 127 -7.98 -9.69 2.89
CA ASN A 127 -6.90 -10.62 2.53
C ASN A 127 -7.30 -11.48 1.33
N TYR A 128 -6.61 -11.31 0.21
CA TYR A 128 -6.69 -12.18 -0.96
C TYR A 128 -5.63 -13.28 -0.84
N ARG A 129 -6.03 -14.55 -0.97
CA ARG A 129 -5.15 -15.71 -0.83
C ARG A 129 -5.11 -16.47 -2.15
N PHE A 130 -3.90 -16.73 -2.63
CA PHE A 130 -3.67 -17.39 -3.90
C PHE A 130 -2.86 -18.67 -3.73
N ILE A 131 -3.21 -19.69 -4.52
CA ILE A 131 -2.39 -20.88 -4.77
C ILE A 131 -1.87 -20.78 -6.20
N MET A 132 -0.56 -20.82 -6.34
CA MET A 132 0.15 -20.41 -7.55
C MET A 132 1.11 -21.52 -7.98
N PRO A 133 0.72 -22.37 -8.94
CA PRO A 133 1.59 -23.41 -9.46
C PRO A 133 2.71 -22.78 -10.30
N VAL A 134 3.98 -23.12 -10.02
CA VAL A 134 5.14 -22.69 -10.79
C VAL A 134 5.82 -23.91 -11.40
N THR A 135 5.92 -23.95 -12.73
CA THR A 135 6.48 -25.08 -13.47
C THR A 135 7.93 -24.80 -13.87
N SER A 136 8.84 -25.66 -13.43
CA SER A 136 10.27 -25.61 -13.80
C SER A 136 10.52 -25.96 -15.26
N THR A 137 11.75 -25.70 -15.73
CA THR A 137 12.22 -26.10 -17.07
C THR A 137 12.12 -27.59 -17.35
N ALA A 138 12.18 -28.44 -16.31
CA ALA A 138 12.03 -29.89 -16.42
C ALA A 138 10.56 -30.36 -16.35
N GLY A 139 9.59 -29.44 -16.29
CA GLY A 139 8.16 -29.75 -16.21
C GLY A 139 7.66 -30.14 -14.81
N LYS A 140 8.51 -30.15 -13.77
CA LYS A 140 8.07 -30.34 -12.38
C LYS A 140 7.40 -29.05 -11.88
N THR A 141 6.21 -29.19 -11.30
CA THR A 141 5.42 -28.08 -10.74
C THR A 141 5.58 -27.99 -9.23
N PHE A 142 5.67 -26.76 -8.73
CA PHE A 142 5.83 -26.41 -7.31
C PHE A 142 4.73 -25.45 -6.90
N GLU A 143 4.14 -25.64 -5.72
CA GLU A 143 3.06 -24.80 -5.22
C GLU A 143 3.61 -23.61 -4.42
N PHE A 144 3.29 -22.40 -4.85
CA PHE A 144 3.51 -21.16 -4.11
C PHE A 144 2.18 -20.64 -3.57
N ARG A 145 2.23 -19.93 -2.44
CA ARG A 145 1.10 -19.32 -1.75
C ARG A 145 1.39 -17.85 -1.54
N LEU A 146 0.48 -17.00 -2.00
CA LEU A 146 0.62 -15.56 -1.88
C LEU A 146 -0.60 -15.00 -1.17
N GLU A 147 -0.36 -14.21 -0.12
CA GLU A 147 -1.40 -13.43 0.56
C GLU A 147 -1.19 -11.94 0.24
N LEU A 148 -2.15 -11.35 -0.47
CA LEU A 148 -2.17 -9.93 -0.78
C LEU A 148 -3.23 -9.24 0.08
N ARG A 149 -2.77 -8.37 0.98
CA ARG A 149 -3.63 -7.57 1.86
C ARG A 149 -3.86 -6.20 1.25
N ALA A 150 -5.09 -5.72 1.30
CA ALA A 150 -5.42 -4.37 0.85
C ALA A 150 -6.49 -3.75 1.76
N ALA A 151 -6.53 -2.43 1.84
CA ALA A 151 -7.63 -1.75 2.51
C ALA A 151 -8.93 -1.90 1.71
N ARG A 152 -10.07 -1.91 2.41
CA ARG A 152 -11.39 -2.01 1.77
C ARG A 152 -11.68 -0.86 0.81
N PHE A 153 -11.18 0.35 1.08
CA PHE A 153 -11.32 1.46 0.13
C PHE A 153 -10.59 1.18 -1.19
N THR A 154 -9.40 0.58 -1.15
CA THR A 154 -8.63 0.15 -2.34
C THR A 154 -9.39 -0.91 -3.13
N GLN A 155 -9.92 -1.92 -2.44
CA GLN A 155 -10.77 -2.95 -3.06
C GLN A 155 -11.96 -2.33 -3.81
N ARG A 156 -12.64 -1.35 -3.19
CA ARG A 156 -13.79 -0.66 -3.80
C ARG A 156 -13.37 0.24 -4.96
N ALA A 157 -12.31 1.01 -4.81
CA ALA A 157 -11.82 1.92 -5.85
C ALA A 157 -11.49 1.17 -7.16
N ASN A 158 -10.96 -0.05 -7.04
CA ASN A 158 -10.60 -0.89 -8.17
C ASN A 158 -11.68 -1.91 -8.58
N ASN A 159 -12.86 -1.87 -7.94
CA ASN A 159 -13.96 -2.82 -8.18
C ASN A 159 -13.55 -4.30 -8.06
N TRP A 160 -12.59 -4.64 -7.19
CA TRP A 160 -12.19 -6.02 -6.99
C TRP A 160 -13.31 -6.81 -6.31
N ASN A 161 -13.43 -8.10 -6.64
CA ASN A 161 -14.36 -8.97 -5.93
C ASN A 161 -13.96 -9.11 -4.45
N PHE A 162 -14.93 -9.43 -3.59
CA PHE A 162 -14.60 -9.83 -2.21
C PHE A 162 -13.85 -11.18 -2.24
N PRO A 163 -12.82 -11.36 -1.41
CA PRO A 163 -12.12 -12.63 -1.37
C PRO A 163 -13.00 -13.72 -0.76
N ASP A 164 -12.88 -14.92 -1.31
CA ASP A 164 -13.51 -16.11 -0.77
C ASP A 164 -12.78 -16.64 0.48
N ILE A 165 -13.45 -17.56 1.19
CA ILE A 165 -12.88 -18.26 2.34
C ILE A 165 -11.76 -19.20 1.89
N GLU A 166 -11.91 -19.82 0.72
CA GLU A 166 -10.88 -20.68 0.15
C GLU A 166 -9.90 -19.87 -0.70
N PRO A 167 -8.60 -20.24 -0.70
CA PRO A 167 -7.64 -19.63 -1.59
C PRO A 167 -8.01 -19.84 -3.06
N VAL A 168 -7.74 -18.84 -3.89
CA VAL A 168 -7.96 -18.93 -5.33
C VAL A 168 -6.74 -19.57 -5.99
N THR A 169 -6.96 -20.65 -6.74
CA THR A 169 -5.92 -21.23 -7.58
C THR A 169 -5.84 -20.49 -8.91
N ILE A 170 -4.66 -19.96 -9.25
CA ILE A 170 -4.42 -19.29 -10.52
C ILE A 170 -3.77 -20.23 -11.55
N GLU A 171 -3.68 -19.77 -12.80
CA GLU A 171 -2.98 -20.49 -13.87
C GLU A 171 -1.50 -20.71 -13.53
N ALA A 172 -0.95 -21.83 -14.04
CA ALA A 172 0.44 -22.19 -13.81
C ALA A 172 1.41 -21.21 -14.47
N ILE A 173 2.40 -20.74 -13.72
CA ILE A 173 3.45 -19.83 -14.18
C ILE A 173 4.63 -20.67 -14.68
N SER A 174 5.01 -20.47 -15.93
CA SER A 174 6.22 -21.09 -16.50
C SER A 174 7.47 -20.37 -16.00
N SER A 175 8.42 -21.13 -15.48
CA SER A 175 9.66 -20.60 -14.92
C SER A 175 10.89 -21.09 -15.72
N PRO A 176 11.85 -20.20 -16.02
CA PRO A 176 13.10 -20.59 -16.68
C PRO A 176 14.09 -21.29 -15.72
N TYR A 177 13.72 -21.51 -14.45
CA TYR A 177 14.63 -22.08 -13.44
C TYR A 177 14.45 -23.58 -13.23
N SER A 178 15.50 -24.20 -12.66
CA SER A 178 15.51 -25.63 -12.36
C SER A 178 14.58 -25.96 -11.19
N GLY A 179 14.11 -27.22 -11.15
CA GLY A 179 13.30 -27.68 -10.02
C GLY A 179 14.03 -27.61 -8.67
N GLN A 180 15.34 -27.87 -8.64
CA GLN A 180 16.13 -27.76 -7.41
C GLN A 180 16.17 -26.33 -6.87
N PHE A 181 16.25 -25.33 -7.75
CA PHE A 181 16.18 -23.93 -7.35
C PHE A 181 14.80 -23.60 -6.78
N LEU A 182 13.72 -23.94 -7.49
CA LEU A 182 12.35 -23.65 -7.03
C LEU A 182 12.03 -24.35 -5.71
N GLU A 183 12.54 -25.55 -5.48
CA GLU A 183 12.38 -26.30 -4.23
C GLU A 183 13.09 -25.64 -3.04
N SER A 184 14.09 -24.79 -3.29
CA SER A 184 14.83 -24.08 -2.23
C SER A 184 14.19 -22.74 -1.81
N LEU A 185 13.16 -22.28 -2.52
CA LEU A 185 12.55 -20.97 -2.28
C LEU A 185 11.53 -21.00 -1.15
N GLU A 186 11.33 -19.84 -0.53
CA GLU A 186 10.18 -19.63 0.35
C GLU A 186 8.90 -19.64 -0.48
N THR A 187 8.00 -20.57 -0.17
CA THR A 187 6.76 -20.77 -0.95
C THR A 187 5.58 -19.99 -0.41
N THR A 188 5.69 -19.35 0.76
CA THR A 188 4.60 -18.55 1.36
C THR A 188 5.01 -17.09 1.47
N LEU A 189 4.31 -16.22 0.77
CA LEU A 189 4.66 -14.81 0.64
C LEU A 189 3.49 -13.92 1.10
N PHE A 190 3.81 -12.82 1.78
CA PHE A 190 2.83 -11.90 2.34
C PHE A 190 3.11 -10.48 1.87
N TYR A 191 2.09 -9.83 1.31
CA TYR A 191 2.19 -8.48 0.77
C TYR A 191 1.07 -7.58 1.28
N PHE A 192 1.38 -6.29 1.34
CA PHE A 192 0.43 -5.22 1.56
C PHE A 192 0.40 -4.34 0.31
N PHE A 193 -0.78 -4.23 -0.29
CA PHE A 193 -1.07 -3.46 -1.48
C PHE A 193 -1.70 -2.14 -1.06
N ASP A 194 -1.02 -1.07 -1.45
CA ASP A 194 -1.34 0.28 -1.02
C ASP A 194 -1.43 1.20 -2.24
N GLN A 195 -2.39 2.12 -2.23
CA GLN A 195 -2.67 3.05 -3.33
C GLN A 195 -2.93 4.47 -2.82
N ASP A 196 -2.49 4.78 -1.60
CA ASP A 196 -2.56 6.13 -1.04
C ASP A 196 -1.24 6.91 -1.13
N GLY A 197 -0.26 6.37 -1.87
CA GLY A 197 1.03 7.00 -2.08
C GLY A 197 0.99 8.24 -2.96
N ASP A 198 2.12 8.96 -3.00
CA ASP A 198 2.27 10.16 -3.81
C ASP A 198 2.27 9.83 -5.31
N GLU A 199 1.53 10.61 -6.10
CA GLU A 199 1.42 10.40 -7.55
C GLU A 199 2.75 10.59 -8.29
N ASN A 200 3.64 11.44 -7.77
CA ASN A 200 4.94 11.78 -8.37
C ASN A 200 6.13 11.03 -7.75
N GLN A 201 5.87 9.96 -7.00
CA GLN A 201 6.91 9.21 -6.29
C GLN A 201 8.03 8.64 -7.19
N THR A 202 7.72 8.37 -8.45
CA THR A 202 8.62 7.76 -9.46
C THR A 202 9.42 8.79 -10.25
N THR A 203 9.13 10.08 -10.14
CA THR A 203 9.79 11.14 -10.93
C THR A 203 11.33 11.06 -10.89
N PRO A 204 11.99 10.85 -9.73
CA PRO A 204 13.46 10.72 -9.70
C PRO A 204 14.00 9.55 -10.53
N ILE A 205 13.26 8.44 -10.62
CA ILE A 205 13.63 7.27 -11.44
C ILE A 205 13.41 7.60 -12.91
N LEU A 206 12.28 8.21 -13.27
CA LEU A 206 11.96 8.56 -14.65
C LEU A 206 12.90 9.60 -15.24
N ASP A 207 13.29 10.60 -14.46
CA ASP A 207 14.27 11.62 -14.86
C ASP A 207 15.66 10.99 -15.11
N ALA A 208 15.96 9.89 -14.42
CA ALA A 208 17.18 9.15 -14.62
C ALA A 208 17.11 8.17 -15.81
N MET A 209 15.94 7.88 -16.39
CA MET A 209 15.82 6.95 -17.53
C MET A 209 16.51 7.49 -18.78
N GLN A 210 17.41 6.70 -19.38
CA GLN A 210 18.05 7.08 -20.64
C GLN A 210 17.07 7.09 -21.81
N ASN A 211 16.10 6.18 -21.80
CA ASN A 211 15.14 6.00 -22.89
C ASN A 211 13.70 6.16 -22.42
N GLN A 212 13.07 7.29 -22.78
CA GLN A 212 11.67 7.57 -22.45
C GLN A 212 10.67 6.92 -23.42
N THR A 213 11.08 6.17 -24.45
CA THR A 213 10.13 5.52 -25.40
C THR A 213 9.28 4.43 -24.75
N LEU A 214 9.69 3.94 -23.58
CA LEU A 214 8.89 2.99 -22.79
C LEU A 214 7.68 3.67 -22.11
N LEU A 215 7.69 5.00 -21.98
CA LEU A 215 6.60 5.75 -21.35
C LEU A 215 5.47 5.98 -22.35
N ASN A 216 4.28 5.50 -22.00
CA ASN A 216 3.05 5.70 -22.73
C ASN A 216 2.23 6.85 -22.12
N LYS A 217 2.69 8.09 -22.33
CA LYS A 217 2.04 9.30 -21.80
C LYS A 217 0.65 9.55 -22.39
N ASP A 218 0.36 8.99 -23.55
CA ASP A 218 -0.94 9.16 -24.22
C ASP A 218 -2.03 8.25 -23.64
N ASN A 219 -1.66 7.22 -22.87
CA ASN A 219 -2.58 6.25 -22.30
C ASN A 219 -2.18 5.86 -20.88
N GLU A 220 -2.06 6.88 -20.01
CA GLU A 220 -1.79 6.69 -18.60
C GLU A 220 -2.90 5.89 -17.92
N ASN A 221 -2.50 4.94 -17.08
CA ASN A 221 -3.44 4.13 -16.32
C ASN A 221 -3.43 4.56 -14.84
N SER A 222 -4.54 5.19 -14.40
CA SER A 222 -4.71 5.68 -13.04
C SER A 222 -4.60 4.60 -11.96
N PHE A 223 -4.72 3.32 -12.33
CA PHE A 223 -4.50 2.20 -11.42
C PHE A 223 -3.10 2.22 -10.78
N TYR A 224 -2.10 2.72 -11.48
CA TYR A 224 -0.73 2.78 -10.95
C TYR A 224 -0.45 4.06 -10.14
N SER A 225 -1.38 5.04 -10.14
CA SER A 225 -1.18 6.28 -9.39
C SER A 225 -1.13 5.99 -7.90
N GLY A 226 -0.08 6.46 -7.23
CA GLY A 226 0.12 6.25 -5.78
C GLY A 226 0.32 4.79 -5.36
N LEU A 227 0.44 3.84 -6.29
CA LEU A 227 0.57 2.42 -5.98
C LEU A 227 1.92 2.13 -5.32
N ARG A 228 1.89 1.41 -4.20
CA ARG A 228 3.04 0.87 -3.47
C ARG A 228 2.71 -0.56 -3.04
N VAL A 229 3.62 -1.50 -3.29
CA VAL A 229 3.48 -2.88 -2.80
C VAL A 229 4.61 -3.20 -1.85
N TRP A 230 4.25 -3.59 -0.63
CA TRP A 230 5.16 -3.87 0.45
C TRP A 230 5.17 -5.36 0.76
N ARG A 231 6.34 -5.99 0.84
CA ARG A 231 6.49 -7.35 1.39
C ARG A 231 6.56 -7.27 2.90
N ASN A 232 5.81 -8.12 3.56
CA ASN A 232 5.92 -8.31 5.00
C ASN A 232 6.99 -9.37 5.30
N GLU A 233 8.16 -8.91 5.74
CA GLU A 233 9.27 -9.76 6.17
C GLU A 233 9.37 -9.74 7.70
N ARG A 234 8.72 -10.71 8.34
CA ARG A 234 8.66 -10.83 9.82
C ARG A 234 8.09 -9.56 10.47
N ASP A 235 8.96 -8.66 10.89
CA ASP A 235 8.66 -7.43 11.63
C ASP A 235 8.97 -6.16 10.82
N ARG A 236 9.24 -6.28 9.52
CA ARG A 236 9.57 -5.15 8.64
C ARG A 236 8.75 -5.19 7.36
N LEU A 237 8.37 -4.02 6.87
CA LEU A 237 7.79 -3.87 5.53
C LEU A 237 8.89 -3.42 4.57
N LYS A 238 9.14 -4.22 3.54
CA LYS A 238 10.08 -3.88 2.47
C LYS A 238 9.31 -3.47 1.24
N ILE A 239 9.60 -2.30 0.66
CA ILE A 239 8.99 -1.89 -0.61
C ILE A 239 9.50 -2.80 -1.75
N ILE A 240 8.58 -3.28 -2.58
CA ILE A 240 8.85 -4.17 -3.69
C ILE A 240 8.48 -3.54 -5.01
N LEU A 241 7.30 -2.92 -5.09
CA LEU A 241 6.79 -2.27 -6.31
C LEU A 241 6.37 -0.83 -6.03
N ILE A 242 6.61 0.04 -7.01
CA ILE A 242 6.10 1.41 -7.06
C ILE A 242 5.37 1.58 -8.39
N GLY A 243 4.14 2.09 -8.38
CA GLY A 243 3.39 2.33 -9.63
C GLY A 243 3.76 3.64 -10.30
N GLU A 244 3.71 3.60 -11.63
CA GLU A 244 3.88 4.72 -12.56
C GLU A 244 2.77 4.67 -13.62
N PRO A 245 1.84 5.65 -13.66
CA PRO A 245 0.73 5.67 -14.61
C PRO A 245 1.13 5.55 -16.08
N SER A 246 2.27 6.15 -16.47
CA SER A 246 2.74 6.14 -17.86
C SER A 246 3.53 4.88 -18.24
N LEU A 247 3.75 3.94 -17.32
CA LEU A 247 4.62 2.78 -17.55
C LEU A 247 3.98 1.46 -17.08
N GLY A 248 3.54 1.41 -15.83
CA GLY A 248 3.19 0.18 -15.12
C GLY A 248 3.74 0.20 -13.70
N ALA A 249 4.16 -0.95 -13.17
CA ALA A 249 4.85 -1.02 -11.89
C ALA A 249 6.37 -1.13 -12.07
N VAL A 250 7.14 -0.45 -11.22
CA VAL A 250 8.60 -0.53 -11.15
C VAL A 250 9.00 -1.41 -9.98
N TYR A 251 9.79 -2.45 -10.24
CA TYR A 251 10.34 -3.34 -9.21
C TYR A 251 11.59 -2.73 -8.58
N VAL A 252 11.51 -2.51 -7.26
CA VAL A 252 12.53 -1.79 -6.46
C VAL A 252 13.13 -2.65 -5.33
N ALA A 253 12.76 -3.92 -5.21
CA ALA A 253 13.24 -4.77 -4.11
C ALA A 253 14.73 -5.13 -4.19
N ASN A 254 15.37 -4.89 -5.33
CA ASN A 254 16.79 -5.09 -5.58
C ASN A 254 17.67 -3.94 -5.04
N LEU A 255 17.09 -3.01 -4.30
CA LEU A 255 17.78 -1.96 -3.58
C LEU A 255 18.03 -2.44 -2.15
N LYS A 256 19.28 -2.36 -1.68
CA LYS A 256 19.56 -2.57 -0.26
C LYS A 256 18.99 -1.39 0.53
N THR A 257 17.95 -1.66 1.31
CA THR A 257 17.42 -0.81 2.37
C THR A 257 18.13 -1.13 3.68
#